data_AF-A0A4R2H4Q6-F1
#
_entry.id   AF-A0A4R2H4Q6-F1
#
_cell.length_a   1.000
_cell.length_b   1.000
_cell.length_c   1.000
_cell.angle_alpha   90.00
_cell.angle_beta   90.00
_cell.angle_gamma   90.00
#
_symmetry.space_group_name_H-M   'P 1'
#
loop_
_entity.id
_entity.type
_entity.pdbx_description
1 polymer ?
#
loop_
_entity_poly.entity_id
_entity_poly.type
_entity_poly.pdbx_seq_one_letter_code
_entity_poly.pdbx_strand_id
1 'polypeptide(L)' 'METLTLHPKNKEQLNALKAFAKALKIDFETEESPYNPEFVKNILQAREDIKNGKGVKIAVEDLWK' A
#
# COMPACT_ATOMS: atom_id res chain seq x y z
N MET A 1 0.79 -1.99 -28.78
CA MET A 1 0.08 -1.04 -27.92
C MET A 1 0.96 -0.77 -26.71
N GLU A 2 0.94 0.46 -26.21
CA GLU A 2 1.77 0.90 -25.08
C GLU A 2 0.87 1.13 -23.86
N THR A 3 1.40 0.88 -22.66
CA THR A 3 0.69 1.12 -21.40
C THR A 3 1.14 2.45 -20.81
N LEU A 4 0.19 3.36 -20.59
CA LEU A 4 0.43 4.63 -19.91
C LEU A 4 -0.07 4.55 -18.45
N THR A 5 0.84 4.70 -17.49
CA THR A 5 0.51 4.73 -16.05
C THR A 5 0.62 6.16 -15.52
N LEU A 6 -0.42 6.63 -14.82
CA LEU A 6 -0.49 7.99 -14.27
C LEU A 6 -0.42 7.92 -12.74
N HIS A 7 0.49 8.69 -12.13
CA HIS A 7 0.68 8.75 -10.67
C HIS A 7 0.17 10.07 -10.09
N PRO A 8 -1.12 10.20 -9.75
CA PRO A 8 -1.66 11.42 -9.15
C PRO A 8 -1.03 11.67 -7.78
N LYS A 9 -0.62 12.92 -7.51
CA LYS A 9 0.03 13.30 -6.25
C LYS A 9 -0.95 13.68 -5.14
N ASN A 10 -2.21 13.94 -5.49
CA ASN A 10 -3.25 14.35 -4.56
C ASN A 10 -4.64 13.88 -5.01
N LYS A 11 -5.64 14.05 -4.13
CA LYS A 11 -7.03 13.63 -4.37
C LYS A 11 -7.67 14.38 -5.54
N GLU A 12 -7.34 15.66 -5.74
CA GLU A 12 -7.89 16.46 -6.84
C GLU A 12 -7.44 15.92 -8.20
N GLN A 13 -6.14 15.64 -8.37
CA GLN A 13 -5.60 15.03 -9.59
C GLN A 13 -6.21 13.66 -9.84
N LEU A 14 -6.34 12.83 -8.81
CA LEU A 14 -6.98 11.51 -8.94
C LEU A 14 -8.44 11.65 -9.42
N ASN A 15 -9.20 12.59 -8.86
CA ASN A 15 -10.59 12.83 -9.26
C ASN A 15 -10.70 13.33 -10.71
N ALA A 16 -9.79 14.22 -11.13
CA ALA A 16 -9.73 14.69 -12.50
C ALA A 16 -9.45 13.53 -13.47
N LEU A 17 -8.47 12.68 -13.18
CA LEU A 17 -8.14 11.50 -14.01
C LEU A 17 -9.33 10.53 -14.12
N LYS A 18 -10.04 10.26 -13.02
CA LYS A 18 -11.25 9.43 -13.03
C LYS A 18 -12.36 10.04 -13.91
N ALA A 19 -12.54 11.36 -13.85
CA ALA A 19 -13.53 12.04 -14.67
C ALA A 19 -13.18 11.99 -16.16
N PHE A 20 -11.90 12.20 -16.51
CA PHE A 20 -11.40 12.08 -17.88
C PHE A 20 -11.59 10.66 -18.43
N ALA A 21 -11.20 9.63 -17.68
CA ALA A 21 -11.37 8.24 -18.10
C ALA A 21 -12.85 7.90 -18.35
N LYS A 22 -13.75 8.30 -17.45
CA LYS A 22 -15.21 8.13 -17.63
C LYS A 22 -15.73 8.84 -18.88
N ALA A 23 -15.35 10.10 -19.09
CA ALA A 23 -15.80 10.89 -20.23
C ALA A 23 -15.37 10.25 -21.57
N LEU A 24 -14.19 9.64 -21.59
CA LEU A 24 -13.63 8.96 -22.76
C LEU A 24 -14.05 7.48 -22.86
N LYS A 25 -14.86 6.97 -21.92
CA LYS A 25 -15.25 5.55 -21.84
C LYS A 25 -14.04 4.60 -21.78
N ILE A 26 -13.00 5.01 -21.07
CA ILE A 26 -11.82 4.20 -20.79
C ILE A 26 -12.03 3.51 -19.45
N ASP A 27 -11.87 2.18 -19.43
CA ASP A 27 -11.90 1.40 -18.21
C ASP A 27 -10.66 1.67 -17.35
N PHE A 28 -10.84 1.78 -16.04
CA PHE A 28 -9.76 2.02 -15.09
C PHE A 28 -10.03 1.29 -13.78
N GLU A 29 -8.95 0.88 -13.12
CA GLU A 29 -8.98 0.23 -11.82
C GLU A 29 -8.44 1.18 -10.74
N THR A 30 -8.95 1.05 -9.53
CA THR A 30 -8.47 1.82 -8.38
C THR A 30 -8.21 0.86 -7.23
N GLU A 31 -6.94 0.73 -6.85
CA GLU A 31 -6.55 0.03 -5.63
C GLU A 31 -6.18 1.07 -4.56
N GLU A 32 -6.86 1.06 -3.42
CA GLU A 32 -6.55 1.98 -2.32
C GLU A 32 -5.23 1.64 -1.62
N SER A 33 -4.85 0.36 -1.65
CA SER A 33 -3.58 -0.16 -1.16
C SER A 33 -3.45 -1.62 -1.62
N PRO A 34 -2.28 -2.07 -2.11
CA PRO A 34 -2.06 -3.48 -2.43
C PRO A 34 -2.02 -4.36 -1.16
N TYR A 35 -1.94 -3.75 0.02
CA TYR A 35 -1.88 -4.46 1.29
C TYR A 35 -3.23 -4.50 2.00
N ASN A 36 -3.59 -5.69 2.49
CA ASN A 36 -4.74 -5.91 3.35
C ASN A 36 -4.68 -4.98 4.59
N PRO A 37 -5.75 -4.23 4.92
CA PRO A 37 -5.77 -3.34 6.08
C PRO A 37 -5.44 -4.01 7.42
N GLU A 38 -5.84 -5.26 7.63
CA GLU A 38 -5.54 -6.03 8.84
C GLU A 38 -4.04 -6.35 8.93
N PHE A 39 -3.41 -6.67 7.79
CA PHE A 39 -1.96 -6.84 7.71
C PHE A 39 -1.23 -5.54 8.10
N VAL A 40 -1.66 -4.40 7.55
CA VAL A 40 -1.09 -3.09 7.91
C VAL A 40 -1.24 -2.81 9.40
N LYS A 41 -2.42 -3.07 9.98
CA LYS A 41 -2.67 -2.92 11.41
C LYS A 41 -1.71 -3.77 12.25
N ASN A 42 -1.51 -5.03 11.90
CA ASN A 42 -0.61 -5.94 12.60
C ASN A 42 0.85 -5.46 12.55
N ILE A 43 1.32 -4.97 11.40
CA ILE A 43 2.68 -4.42 11.26
C ILE A 43 2.86 -3.16 12.10
N LEU A 44 1.88 -2.25 12.11
CA LEU A 44 1.93 -1.04 12.94
C LEU A 44 1.95 -1.38 14.43
N GLN A 45 1.13 -2.34 14.87
CA GLN A 45 1.13 -2.82 16.25
C GLN A 45 2.47 -3.46 16.62
N ALA A 46 3.04 -4.31 15.76
CA ALA A 46 4.34 -4.93 16.00
C ALA A 46 5.47 -3.89 16.16
N ARG A 47 5.44 -2.81 15.36
CA ARG A 47 6.39 -1.69 15.52
C ARG A 47 6.25 -1.00 16.87
N GLU A 48 5.02 -0.80 17.34
CA GLU A 48 4.73 -0.22 18.65
C GLU A 48 5.20 -1.13 19.79
N ASP A 49 4.95 -2.44 19.68
CA ASP A 49 5.38 -3.42 20.67
C ASP A 49 6.92 -3.54 20.75
N ILE A 50 7.63 -3.45 19.62
CA ILE A 50 9.10 -3.38 19.58
C ILE A 50 9.60 -2.14 20.31
N LYS A 51 9.01 -0.95 20.07
CA LYS A 51 9.36 0.28 20.79
C LYS A 51 9.11 0.15 22.30
N ASN A 52 8.05 -0.54 22.68
CA ASN A 52 7.70 -0.81 24.08
C ASN A 52 8.48 -1.99 24.70
N GLY A 53 9.50 -2.51 24.02
CA GLY A 53 10.39 -3.54 24.55
C GLY A 53 9.81 -4.96 24.58
N LYS A 54 8.68 -5.21 23.90
CA LYS A 54 8.05 -6.54 23.81
C LYS A 54 8.56 -7.39 22.64
N GLY A 55 9.54 -6.87 21.88
CA GLY A 55 10.17 -7.60 20.77
C GLY A 55 11.26 -8.55 21.27
N VAL A 56 11.52 -9.62 20.50
CA VAL A 56 12.62 -10.54 20.74
C VAL A 56 13.69 -10.34 19.66
N LYS A 57 14.97 -10.32 20.06
CA LYS A 57 16.09 -10.37 19.13
C LYS A 57 16.53 -11.83 19.00
N ILE A 58 16.65 -12.30 17.76
CA ILE A 58 17.13 -13.64 17.42
C ILE A 58 18.39 -13.50 16.57
N ALA A 59 19.38 -14.37 16.80
CA ALA A 59 20.57 -14.42 15.98
C ALA A 59 20.23 -15.03 14.61
N VAL A 60 20.95 -14.65 13.56
CA VAL A 60 20.63 -15.12 12.19
C VAL A 60 20.80 -16.63 12.07
N GLU A 61 21.75 -17.18 12.82
CA GLU A 61 22.06 -18.61 12.87
C GLU A 61 20.92 -19.43 13.52
N ASP A 62 20.02 -18.78 14.28
CA ASP A 62 18.88 -19.40 14.95
C ASP A 62 17.57 -19.30 14.14
N LEU A 63 17.55 -18.57 13.02
CA LEU A 63 16.32 -18.32 12.23
C LEU A 63 15.79 -19.56 11.48
N TRP A 64 16.65 -20.55 11.22
CA TRP A 64 16.37 -21.65 10.27
C TRP A 64 16.53 -23.05 10.88
N LYS A 65 16.44 -23.16 12.20
CA LYS A 65 16.54 -24.44 12.92
C LYS A 65 15.26 -25.25 12.85
#